data_AF-A0A3M1FVG3-F1
#
_entry.id   AF-A0A3M1FVG3-F1
#
_cell.length_a   1.000
_cell.length_b   1.000
_cell.length_c   1.000
_cell.angle_alpha   90.00
_cell.angle_beta   90.00
_cell.angle_gamma   90.00
#
_symmetry.space_group_name_H-M   'P 1'
#
loop_
_entity.id
_entity.type
_entity.pdbx_description
1 polymer ?
#
loop_
_entity_poly.entity_id
_entity_poly.type
_entity_poly.pdbx_seq_one_letter_code
_entity_poly.pdbx_strand_id
1 'polypeptide(L)'
;MSRFQAKTNAVLDAELEDLRRRLGLRSNQKADLLRELTVLASWVVRQAAEGRSVVARGENDVRELDHPVIERIRRRHDRGAESPVRLELDDDETRRLAEILDRGFDPPPALIACLRRLADPKRKAPELSWSDASA
;
A
#
# COMPACT_ATOMS: atom_id res chain seq x y z
N MET A 1 -16.60 21.32 29.94
CA MET A 1 -16.12 20.50 28.79
C MET A 1 -14.81 19.74 29.04
N SER A 2 -14.08 19.94 30.15
CA SER A 2 -12.75 19.29 30.37
C SER A 2 -12.78 17.79 30.71
N ARG A 3 -13.90 17.27 31.25
CA ARG A 3 -13.98 15.89 31.78
C ARG A 3 -14.13 14.80 30.71
N PHE A 4 -14.60 15.13 29.50
CA PHE A 4 -14.80 14.16 28.42
C PHE A 4 -13.50 13.90 27.65
N GLN A 5 -12.74 14.96 27.31
CA GLN A 5 -11.43 14.84 26.66
C GLN A 5 -10.42 14.04 27.49
N ALA A 6 -10.39 14.23 28.81
CA ALA A 6 -9.48 13.49 29.69
C ALA A 6 -9.76 11.97 29.71
N LYS A 7 -11.04 11.57 29.59
CA LYS A 7 -11.41 10.15 29.52
C LYS A 7 -11.07 9.53 28.17
N THR A 8 -11.30 10.26 27.07
CA THR A 8 -10.95 9.79 25.72
C THR A 8 -9.44 9.57 25.58
N ASN A 9 -8.63 10.47 26.14
CA ASN A 9 -7.17 10.31 26.12
C ASN A 9 -6.72 9.11 26.97
N ALA A 10 -7.30 8.91 28.16
CA ALA A 10 -6.93 7.78 29.01
C ALA A 10 -7.29 6.41 28.38
N VAL A 11 -8.40 6.33 27.66
CA VAL A 11 -8.79 5.11 26.93
C VAL A 11 -7.84 4.87 25.75
N LEU A 12 -7.55 5.91 24.97
CA LEU A 12 -6.62 5.81 23.85
C LEU A 12 -5.20 5.43 24.31
N ASP A 13 -4.73 6.00 25.42
CA ASP A 13 -3.45 5.67 26.01
C ASP A 13 -3.40 4.21 26.46
N ALA A 14 -4.49 3.68 27.02
CA ALA A 14 -4.60 2.27 27.40
C ALA A 14 -4.61 1.34 26.17
N GLU A 15 -5.30 1.71 25.10
CA GLU A 15 -5.32 0.97 23.83
C GLU A 15 -3.95 0.96 23.14
N LEU A 16 -3.27 2.11 23.11
CA LEU A 16 -1.91 2.23 22.58
C LEU A 16 -0.91 1.40 23.40
N GLU A 17 -1.07 1.39 24.72
CA GLU A 17 -0.25 0.58 25.62
C GLU A 17 -0.49 -0.93 25.41
N ASP A 18 -1.74 -1.35 25.23
CA ASP A 18 -2.05 -2.74 24.91
C ASP A 18 -1.46 -3.15 23.56
N LEU A 19 -1.62 -2.30 22.54
CA LEU A 19 -1.06 -2.54 21.22
C LEU A 19 0.47 -2.59 21.24
N ARG A 20 1.12 -1.68 21.99
CA ARG A 20 2.57 -1.68 22.21
C ARG A 20 3.04 -3.02 22.76
N ARG A 21 2.34 -3.57 23.75
CA ARG A 21 2.65 -4.89 24.32
C ARG A 21 2.49 -6.00 23.29
N ARG A 22 1.40 -6.00 22.51
CA ARG A 22 1.17 -7.00 21.45
C ARG A 22 2.23 -6.97 20.35
N LEU A 23 2.77 -5.78 20.06
CA LEU A 23 3.86 -5.59 19.10
C LEU A 23 5.25 -5.86 19.70
N GLY A 24 5.34 -6.25 20.97
CA GLY A 24 6.63 -6.56 21.63
C GLY A 24 7.53 -5.34 21.87
N LEU A 25 7.00 -4.12 21.74
CA LEU A 25 7.76 -2.89 21.90
C LEU A 25 7.93 -2.56 23.39
N ARG A 26 9.01 -1.89 23.78
CA ARG A 26 9.25 -1.38 25.15
C ARG A 26 8.53 -0.06 25.39
N SER A 27 8.31 0.31 26.66
CA SER A 27 7.50 1.49 27.04
C SER A 27 8.10 2.83 26.59
N ASN A 28 9.40 2.87 26.34
CA ASN A 28 10.11 4.04 25.80
C ASN A 28 10.10 4.12 24.27
N GLN A 29 9.60 3.10 23.57
CA GLN A 29 9.58 3.01 22.10
C GLN A 29 8.31 3.58 21.48
N LYS A 30 7.86 4.75 21.96
CA LYS A 30 6.65 5.42 21.43
C LYS A 30 6.79 5.81 19.95
N ALA A 31 7.99 6.22 19.54
CA ALA A 31 8.27 6.56 18.15
C ALA A 31 8.17 5.33 17.23
N ASP A 32 8.68 4.18 17.68
CA ASP A 32 8.59 2.92 16.93
C ASP A 32 7.13 2.45 16.85
N LEU A 33 6.36 2.55 17.94
CA LEU A 33 4.92 2.26 17.92
C LEU A 33 4.17 3.09 16.87
N LEU A 34 4.41 4.40 16.82
CA LEU A 34 3.78 5.28 15.83
C LEU A 34 4.24 4.96 14.40
N ARG A 35 5.51 4.59 14.21
CA ARG A 35 6.03 4.16 12.91
C ARG A 35 5.33 2.89 12.44
N GLU A 36 5.23 1.87 13.28
CA GLU A 36 4.54 0.61 12.95
C GLU A 36 3.06 0.82 12.64
N LEU A 37 2.37 1.61 13.47
CA LEU A 37 0.97 2.01 13.21
C LEU A 37 0.81 2.70 11.85
N THR A 38 1.73 3.61 11.51
CA THR A 38 1.70 4.35 10.24
C THR A 38 1.93 3.43 9.05
N VAL A 39 2.85 2.47 9.17
CA VAL A 39 3.13 1.48 8.12
C VAL A 39 1.91 0.58 7.88
N LEU A 40 1.32 0.04 8.95
CA LEU A 40 0.13 -0.79 8.88
C LEU A 40 -1.06 -0.02 8.29
N ALA A 41 -1.32 1.21 8.77
CA ALA A 41 -2.39 2.05 8.25
C ALA A 41 -2.19 2.37 6.76
N SER A 42 -0.96 2.72 6.37
CA SER A 42 -0.61 3.02 4.98
C SER A 42 -0.79 1.81 4.07
N TRP A 43 -0.42 0.62 4.54
CA TRP A 43 -0.65 -0.63 3.81
C TRP A 43 -2.15 -0.90 3.61
N VAL A 44 -2.96 -0.80 4.66
CA VAL A 44 -4.43 -0.98 4.58
C VAL A 44 -5.05 0.01 3.60
N VAL A 45 -4.69 1.30 3.69
CA VAL A 45 -5.17 2.35 2.79
C VAL A 45 -4.82 2.02 1.34
N ARG A 46 -3.61 1.53 1.08
CA ARG A 46 -3.18 1.12 -0.26
C ARG A 46 -3.98 -0.07 -0.78
N GLN A 47 -4.22 -1.10 0.05
CA GLN A 47 -5.06 -2.23 -0.36
C GLN A 47 -6.47 -1.75 -0.75
N ALA A 48 -7.06 -0.89 0.08
CA ALA A 48 -8.39 -0.34 -0.19
C ALA A 48 -8.42 0.52 -1.47
N ALA A 49 -7.37 1.30 -1.74
CA ALA A 49 -7.25 2.13 -2.93
C ALA A 49 -7.10 1.32 -4.22
N GLU A 50 -6.55 0.11 -4.12
CA GLU A 50 -6.44 -0.85 -5.22
C GLU A 50 -7.66 -1.80 -5.28
N GLY A 51 -8.75 -1.48 -4.57
CA GLY A 51 -10.00 -2.27 -4.58
C GLY A 51 -9.91 -3.62 -3.85
N ARG A 52 -8.85 -3.86 -3.07
CA ARG A 52 -8.62 -5.15 -2.39
C ARG A 52 -9.23 -5.20 -0.99
N SER A 53 -9.58 -6.42 -0.58
CA SER A 53 -10.08 -6.71 0.77
C SER A 53 -9.00 -7.23 1.70
N VAL A 54 -8.90 -6.59 2.88
CA VAL A 54 -8.05 -7.07 3.97
C VAL A 54 -8.89 -7.99 4.83
N VAL A 55 -8.48 -9.25 4.92
CA VAL A 55 -9.20 -10.28 5.67
C VAL A 55 -8.30 -10.87 6.76
N ALA A 56 -8.88 -11.15 7.92
CA ALA A 56 -8.25 -11.90 8.99
C ALA A 56 -8.85 -13.31 9.03
N ARG A 57 -8.00 -14.33 8.90
CA ARG A 57 -8.40 -15.73 9.05
C ARG A 57 -8.26 -16.13 10.52
N GLY A 58 -9.39 -16.44 11.16
CA GLY A 58 -9.45 -17.14 12.44
C GLY A 58 -9.50 -18.66 12.27
N GLU A 59 -9.62 -19.38 13.37
CA GLU A 59 -9.63 -20.86 13.36
C GLU A 59 -10.76 -21.46 12.52
N ASN A 60 -11.93 -20.80 12.46
CA ASN A 60 -13.12 -21.31 11.75
C ASN A 60 -13.81 -20.27 10.86
N ASP A 61 -13.22 -19.08 10.68
CA ASP A 61 -13.90 -17.97 10.00
C ASP A 61 -12.89 -17.03 9.31
N VAL A 62 -13.34 -16.36 8.25
CA VAL A 62 -12.60 -15.31 7.56
C VAL A 62 -13.39 -14.02 7.70
N ARG A 63 -12.86 -13.07 8.47
CA ARG A 63 -13.52 -11.78 8.70
C ARG A 63 -12.84 -10.70 7.89
N GLU A 64 -13.62 -9.97 7.11
CA GLU A 64 -13.15 -8.79 6.42
C GLU A 64 -13.01 -7.59 7.38
N LEU A 65 -11.98 -6.78 7.17
CA LEU A 65 -11.79 -5.53 7.89
C LEU A 65 -12.81 -4.49 7.38
N ASP A 66 -13.90 -4.34 8.11
CA ASP A 66 -14.92 -3.31 7.84
C ASP A 66 -14.60 -2.01 8.59
N HIS A 67 -14.48 -0.90 7.83
CA HIS A 67 -14.35 0.43 8.40
C HIS A 67 -14.86 1.52 7.43
N PRO A 68 -15.64 2.52 7.88
CA PRO A 68 -16.23 3.55 7.01
C PRO A 68 -15.24 4.38 6.18
N VAL A 69 -13.98 4.48 6.61
CA VAL A 69 -12.91 5.13 5.83
C VAL A 69 -12.45 4.22 4.69
N ILE A 70 -12.31 2.92 4.93
CA ILE A 70 -11.91 1.92 3.92
C ILE A 70 -12.97 1.86 2.82
N GLU A 71 -14.25 1.80 3.21
CA GLU A 71 -15.38 1.81 2.26
C GLU A 71 -15.42 3.08 1.40
N ARG A 72 -15.11 4.25 1.97
CA ARG A 72 -15.00 5.50 1.18
C ARG A 72 -13.86 5.46 0.18
N ILE A 73 -12.73 4.87 0.54
CA ILE A 73 -11.56 4.74 -0.36
C ILE A 73 -11.91 3.79 -1.51
N ARG A 74 -12.50 2.63 -1.22
CA ARG A 74 -12.94 1.66 -2.22
C ARG A 74 -13.96 2.24 -3.19
N ARG A 75 -14.98 2.94 -2.68
CA ARG A 75 -15.98 3.62 -3.53
C ARG A 75 -15.37 4.65 -4.47
N ARG A 76 -14.21 5.26 -4.13
CA ARG A 76 -13.50 6.14 -5.07
C ARG A 76 -12.81 5.35 -6.17
N HIS A 77 -12.24 4.19 -5.85
CA HIS A 77 -11.71 3.26 -6.83
C HIS A 77 -12.83 2.82 -7.80
N ASP A 78 -13.99 2.41 -7.28
CA ASP A 78 -15.09 1.93 -8.13
C ASP A 78 -15.70 3.03 -9.01
N ARG A 79 -15.76 4.27 -8.52
CA ARG A 79 -16.15 5.44 -9.34
C ARG A 79 -15.08 5.82 -10.37
N GLY A 80 -13.80 5.55 -10.08
CA GLY A 80 -12.70 5.75 -11.03
C GLY A 80 -12.54 4.60 -12.03
N ALA A 81 -13.17 3.45 -11.75
CA ALA A 81 -13.27 2.30 -12.64
C ALA A 81 -14.49 2.38 -13.59
N GLU A 82 -15.26 3.49 -13.56
CA GLU A 82 -16.26 3.79 -14.58
C GLU A 82 -15.57 4.04 -15.93
N SER A 83 -15.46 2.95 -16.70
CA SER A 83 -14.85 2.82 -18.03
C SER A 83 -13.33 3.03 -18.10
N PRO A 84 -12.59 2.20 -18.87
CA PRO A 84 -11.28 2.64 -19.32
C PRO A 84 -11.51 4.01 -19.99
N VAL A 85 -10.83 5.05 -19.52
CA VAL A 85 -10.85 6.36 -20.18
C VAL A 85 -10.48 6.06 -21.64
N ARG A 86 -11.46 6.15 -22.53
CA ARG A 86 -11.22 5.99 -23.95
C ARG A 86 -10.31 7.14 -24.31
N LEU A 87 -9.05 6.82 -24.51
CA LEU A 87 -8.04 7.79 -24.88
C LEU A 87 -8.32 8.15 -26.34
N GLU A 88 -9.17 9.16 -26.54
CA GLU A 88 -9.44 9.73 -27.85
C GLU A 88 -8.32 10.71 -28.14
N LEU A 89 -7.38 10.29 -28.98
CA LEU A 89 -6.32 11.14 -29.49
C LEU A 89 -6.86 11.94 -30.67
N ASP A 90 -6.57 13.23 -30.73
CA ASP A 90 -6.82 14.00 -31.95
C ASP A 90 -5.80 13.65 -33.05
N ASP A 91 -6.01 14.16 -34.26
CA ASP A 91 -5.15 13.86 -35.41
C ASP A 91 -3.69 14.32 -35.21
N ASP A 92 -3.47 15.39 -34.44
CA ASP A 92 -2.14 15.92 -34.15
C ASP A 92 -1.43 15.09 -33.08
N GLU A 93 -2.15 14.68 -32.04
CA GLU A 93 -1.67 13.77 -31.00
C GLU A 93 -1.38 12.38 -31.57
N THR A 94 -2.23 11.88 -32.46
CA THR A 94 -2.02 10.63 -33.18
C THR A 94 -0.76 10.71 -34.05
N ARG A 95 -0.54 11.82 -34.75
CA ARG A 95 0.66 12.04 -35.56
C ARG A 95 1.92 12.13 -34.70
N ARG A 96 1.87 12.84 -33.56
CA ARG A 96 2.99 12.90 -32.61
C ARG A 96 3.29 11.53 -31.99
N LEU A 97 2.27 10.77 -31.64
CA LEU A 97 2.42 9.42 -31.11
C LEU A 97 3.04 8.50 -32.16
N ALA A 98 2.56 8.56 -33.41
CA ALA A 98 3.14 7.83 -34.53
C ALA A 98 4.61 8.20 -34.73
N GLU A 99 4.97 9.48 -34.71
CA GLU A 99 6.38 9.90 -34.79
C GLU A 99 7.24 9.37 -33.64
N ILE A 100 6.71 9.31 -32.42
CA ILE A 100 7.44 8.79 -31.26
C ILE A 100 7.65 7.27 -31.39
N LEU A 101 6.64 6.54 -31.88
CA LEU A 101 6.70 5.10 -32.09
C LEU A 101 7.58 4.74 -33.30
N ASP A 102 7.48 5.49 -34.40
CA ASP A 102 8.27 5.30 -35.63
C ASP A 102 9.74 5.68 -35.47
N ARG A 103 10.07 6.58 -34.53
CA ARG A 103 11.48 6.84 -34.15
C ARG A 103 12.19 5.60 -33.61
N GLY A 104 11.44 4.54 -33.31
CA GLY A 104 11.96 3.32 -32.72
C GLY A 104 12.28 3.54 -31.26
N PHE A 105 11.82 2.64 -30.41
CA PHE A 105 12.35 2.54 -29.07
C PHE A 105 13.72 1.88 -29.18
N ASP A 106 14.79 2.68 -29.16
CA ASP A 106 16.17 2.21 -28.99
C ASP A 106 16.57 2.37 -27.52
N PRO A 107 16.16 1.43 -26.64
CA PRO A 107 16.43 1.53 -25.22
C PRO A 107 17.95 1.57 -25.00
N PRO A 108 18.43 2.42 -24.09
CA PRO A 108 19.84 2.44 -23.72
C PRO A 108 20.33 1.02 -23.38
N PRO A 109 21.58 0.63 -23.71
CA PRO A 109 22.09 -0.72 -23.45
C PRO A 109 21.93 -1.15 -21.99
N ALA A 110 22.00 -0.21 -21.05
CA ALA A 110 21.75 -0.44 -19.63
C ALA A 110 20.31 -0.88 -19.32
N LEU A 111 19.33 -0.29 -20.01
CA LEU A 111 17.91 -0.65 -19.88
C LEU A 111 17.64 -2.02 -20.50
N ILE A 112 18.22 -2.32 -21.67
CA ILE A 112 18.13 -3.66 -22.29
C ILE A 112 18.71 -4.72 -21.35
N ALA A 113 19.88 -4.47 -20.76
CA ALA A 113 20.51 -5.38 -19.82
C ALA A 113 19.66 -5.58 -18.56
N CYS A 114 19.04 -4.51 -18.04
CA CYS A 114 18.14 -4.58 -16.89
C CYS A 114 16.87 -5.39 -17.20
N LEU A 115 16.24 -5.14 -18.35
CA LEU A 115 15.05 -5.87 -18.81
C LEU A 115 15.35 -7.34 -19.08
N ARG A 116 16.49 -7.67 -19.71
CA ARG A 116 16.93 -9.07 -19.88
C ARG A 116 17.18 -9.76 -18.56
N ARG A 117 17.79 -9.06 -17.59
CA ARG A 117 17.99 -9.60 -16.23
C ARG A 117 16.66 -9.75 -15.50
N LEU A 118 15.63 -8.94 -15.76
CA LEU A 118 14.28 -9.08 -15.20
C LEU A 118 13.49 -10.22 -15.84
N ALA A 119 13.67 -10.42 -17.14
CA ALA A 119 12.97 -11.45 -17.92
C ALA A 119 13.65 -12.83 -17.87
N ASP A 120 14.82 -12.97 -17.21
CA ASP A 120 15.50 -14.25 -17.07
C ASP A 120 14.64 -15.22 -16.24
N PRO A 121 14.16 -16.34 -16.81
CA PRO A 121 13.31 -17.30 -16.11
C PRO A 121 14.02 -18.00 -14.94
N LYS A 122 15.36 -17.91 -14.86
CA LYS A 122 16.16 -18.41 -13.72
C LYS A 122 16.32 -17.39 -12.62
N ARG A 123 15.91 -16.13 -12.84
CA ARG A 123 15.94 -15.11 -11.80
C ARG A 123 14.88 -15.42 -10.76
N LYS A 124 15.32 -15.87 -9.59
CA LYS A 124 14.51 -15.85 -8.38
C LYS A 124 14.31 -14.40 -7.95
N ALA A 125 13.09 -14.06 -7.54
CA ALA A 125 12.85 -12.81 -6.83
C ALA A 125 13.84 -12.72 -5.65
N PRO A 126 14.42 -11.54 -5.38
CA PRO A 126 15.33 -11.40 -4.24
C PRO A 126 14.62 -11.88 -2.97
N GLU A 127 15.28 -12.76 -2.22
CA GLU A 127 14.74 -13.22 -0.94
C GLU A 127 14.65 -12.01 -0.01
N LEU A 128 13.43 -11.71 0.42
CA LEU A 128 13.15 -10.64 1.38
C LEU A 128 13.70 -11.10 2.73
N SER A 129 14.95 -10.79 3.02
CA SER A 129 15.50 -10.93 4.36
C SER A 129 15.01 -9.77 5.21
N TRP A 130 14.07 -10.05 6.10
CA TRP A 130 13.83 -9.19 7.24
C TRP A 130 15.09 -9.30 8.10
N SER A 131 15.81 -8.20 8.28
CA SER A 131 16.92 -8.18 9.24
C SER A 131 16.36 -8.48 10.62
N ASP A 132 16.76 -9.60 11.21
CA ASP A 132 16.45 -9.92 12.60
C ASP A 132 16.89 -8.75 13.48
N ALA A 133 15.92 -8.04 14.05
CA ALA A 133 16.16 -7.13 15.15
C ALA A 133 16.47 -7.98 16.39
N SER A 134 17.68 -8.54 16.49
CA SER A 134 18.19 -9.23 17.69
C SER A 134 19.70 -9.51 17.63
N ALA A 135 20.52 -8.52 17.97
CA ALA A 135 21.72 -8.66 18.81
C ALA A 135 22.16 -7.27 19.31
#